data_AF-A0A7V8AIK8-F1
#
_entry.id   AF-A0A7V8AIK8-F1
#
_cell.length_a   1.000
_cell.length_b   1.000
_cell.length_c   1.000
_cell.angle_alpha   90.00
_cell.angle_beta   90.00
_cell.angle_gamma   90.00
#
_symmetry.space_group_name_H-M   'P 1'
#
loop_
_entity.id
_entity.type
_entity.pdbx_description
1 polymer ?
#
loop_
_entity_poly.entity_id
_entity_poly.type
_entity_poly.pdbx_seq_one_letter_code
_entity_poly.pdbx_strand_id
1 'polypeptide(L)'
;MVKARSGAGGRPVGQLPPQPWLTHPATRRVIAALTAEGGEVRFVGGCVRDALLQRSVNDIDLATPERPELVLARLAQASLRALPTGLAHGTVTALVDGQTFEITTLRRDVACDGRRAVVAYTDNWAEDAARRDFTINALSADPAGSVYDPFDGLPDLHHGRVRFVGSPRTRIEEDVLRLLRYFRFHGWYGRPPPDREALAACRALAPRLATLSAERVRDELWKILLVPDPASMLLLMQGERVLAHVLPEAGAFGCLRLLAWFEGHGLRVEGTSTSVEARDRSPAWPSRDPTGSDPHTRHGNACPAAGLAESGCQAVPRRGSAALGGPSGGHGPNGRGSRRERSLVAPLGDCRHMEDGAVSDQRKGCAGAWGRTGAAGRRTADGFTPMVGGNGVSG
;
A
#
# COMPACT_ATOMS: atom_id res chain seq x y z
N MET A 1 30.30 -20.12 27.44
CA MET A 1 30.02 -18.73 27.82
C MET A 1 29.03 -18.15 26.82
N VAL A 2 27.77 -17.95 27.20
CA VAL A 2 26.80 -17.28 26.34
C VAL A 2 27.14 -15.80 26.34
N LYS A 3 27.49 -15.23 25.17
CA LYS A 3 27.57 -13.78 25.02
C LYS A 3 26.16 -13.22 25.24
N ALA A 4 25.98 -12.42 26.28
CA ALA A 4 24.77 -11.61 26.41
C ALA A 4 24.74 -10.62 25.21
N ARG A 5 23.96 -10.97 24.17
CA ARG A 5 23.68 -10.08 23.05
C ARG A 5 22.70 -9.01 23.51
N SER A 6 23.21 -7.98 24.20
CA SER A 6 22.48 -6.72 24.41
C SER A 6 22.50 -5.90 23.11
N GLY A 7 21.92 -6.46 22.04
CA GLY A 7 22.04 -5.97 20.67
C GLY A 7 20.99 -4.92 20.30
N ALA A 8 21.21 -3.67 20.71
CA ALA A 8 20.65 -2.43 20.13
C ALA A 8 19.11 -2.29 19.93
N GLY A 9 18.29 -3.29 20.27
CA GLY A 9 16.85 -3.13 20.37
C GLY A 9 16.54 -2.16 21.51
N GLY A 10 16.02 -0.97 21.20
CA GLY A 10 15.69 0.08 22.17
C GLY A 10 14.73 -0.41 23.26
N ARG A 11 14.47 0.41 24.29
CA ARG A 11 13.48 0.04 25.32
C ARG A 11 12.09 -0.11 24.68
N PRO A 12 11.27 -1.08 25.12
CA PRO A 12 9.89 -1.17 24.66
C PRO A 12 9.14 0.10 25.07
N VAL A 13 8.30 0.60 24.16
CA VAL A 13 7.56 1.87 24.28
C VAL A 13 6.04 1.68 24.35
N GLY A 14 5.57 0.44 24.20
CA GLY A 14 4.16 0.09 24.24
C GLY A 14 3.97 -1.42 24.39
N GLN A 15 2.71 -1.86 24.37
CA GLN A 15 2.32 -3.25 24.52
C GLN A 15 1.19 -3.55 23.53
N LEU A 16 1.25 -4.71 22.85
CA LEU A 16 0.16 -5.17 22.00
C LEU A 16 -1.08 -5.50 22.85
N PRO A 17 -2.30 -5.12 22.42
CA PRO A 17 -3.52 -5.64 23.01
C PRO A 17 -3.60 -7.17 22.78
N PRO A 18 -4.32 -7.94 23.62
CA PRO A 18 -4.39 -9.40 23.48
C PRO A 18 -4.79 -9.84 22.06
N GLN A 19 -3.94 -10.65 21.41
CA GLN A 19 -4.17 -11.18 20.07
C GLN A 19 -4.31 -12.71 20.11
N PRO A 20 -5.33 -13.30 19.46
CA PRO A 20 -5.46 -14.76 19.35
C PRO A 20 -4.25 -15.41 18.65
N TRP A 21 -3.65 -14.72 17.68
CA TRP A 21 -2.52 -15.24 16.91
C TRP A 21 -1.20 -15.27 17.71
N LEU A 22 -1.03 -14.41 18.74
CA LEU A 22 0.15 -14.45 19.62
C LEU A 22 0.17 -15.73 20.47
N THR A 23 -1.00 -16.13 21.00
CA THR A 23 -1.13 -17.29 21.90
C THR A 23 -1.41 -18.60 21.16
N HIS A 24 -1.63 -18.55 19.84
CA HIS A 24 -1.95 -19.71 19.02
C HIS A 24 -0.85 -20.81 19.11
N PRO A 25 -1.20 -22.10 19.24
CA PRO A 25 -0.22 -23.18 19.41
C PRO A 25 0.85 -23.24 18.32
N ALA A 26 0.48 -23.02 17.05
CA ALA A 26 1.42 -22.99 15.93
C ALA A 26 2.45 -21.85 16.08
N THR A 27 2.00 -20.64 16.39
CA THR A 27 2.87 -19.48 16.68
C THR A 27 3.82 -19.79 17.83
N ARG A 28 3.30 -20.32 18.94
CA ARG A 28 4.12 -20.66 20.11
C ARG A 28 5.19 -21.72 19.80
N ARG A 29 4.90 -22.69 18.93
CA ARG A 29 5.90 -23.67 18.44
C ARG A 29 6.99 -23.02 17.60
N VAL A 30 6.63 -22.13 16.66
CA VAL A 30 7.60 -21.40 15.83
C VAL A 30 8.49 -20.51 16.69
N ILE A 31 7.89 -19.73 17.61
CA ILE A 31 8.65 -18.89 18.54
C ILE A 31 9.59 -19.73 19.40
N ALA A 32 9.11 -20.83 20.00
CA ALA A 32 9.95 -21.70 20.83
C ALA A 32 11.13 -22.33 20.06
N ALA A 33 10.92 -22.69 18.79
CA ALA A 33 11.98 -23.17 17.91
C ALA A 33 13.02 -22.07 17.64
N LEU A 34 12.59 -20.84 17.36
CA LEU A 34 13.49 -19.73 17.02
C LEU A 34 14.23 -19.15 18.24
N THR A 35 13.62 -19.15 19.42
CA THR A 35 14.22 -18.68 20.68
C THR A 35 15.03 -19.73 21.42
N ALA A 36 15.07 -20.97 20.93
CA ALA A 36 15.96 -22.01 21.43
C ALA A 36 17.42 -21.51 21.51
N GLU A 37 18.12 -21.95 22.55
CA GLU A 37 19.52 -21.56 22.83
C GLU A 37 19.76 -20.04 23.02
N GLY A 38 18.70 -19.26 23.27
CA GLY A 38 18.79 -17.81 23.46
C GLY A 38 18.67 -17.00 22.16
N GLY A 39 18.09 -17.57 21.11
CA GLY A 39 17.78 -16.86 19.88
C GLY A 39 16.79 -15.70 20.08
N GLU A 40 16.95 -14.64 19.28
CA GLU A 40 16.03 -13.51 19.27
C GLU A 40 15.04 -13.60 18.09
N VAL A 41 13.77 -13.31 18.34
CA VAL A 41 12.74 -13.19 17.30
C VAL A 41 11.73 -12.10 17.69
N ARG A 42 11.21 -11.38 16.70
CA ARG A 42 10.11 -10.42 16.86
C ARG A 42 9.12 -10.53 15.71
N PHE A 43 7.86 -10.26 15.99
CA PHE A 43 6.86 -9.91 14.98
C PHE A 43 7.20 -8.53 14.41
N VAL A 44 6.98 -8.32 13.11
CA VAL A 44 7.41 -7.08 12.43
C VAL A 44 6.38 -6.57 11.42
N GLY A 45 6.26 -5.26 11.26
CA GLY A 45 5.49 -4.67 10.17
C GLY A 45 3.97 -4.86 10.29
N GLY A 46 3.36 -5.52 9.30
CA GLY A 46 1.90 -5.52 9.11
C GLY A 46 1.13 -6.07 10.30
N CYS A 47 1.53 -7.24 10.78
CA CYS A 47 0.91 -7.90 11.93
C CYS A 47 0.93 -7.04 13.21
N VAL A 48 2.01 -6.29 13.45
CA VAL A 48 2.16 -5.40 14.60
C VAL A 48 1.26 -4.18 14.47
N ARG A 49 1.29 -3.52 13.31
CA ARG A 49 0.45 -2.36 12.99
C ARG A 49 -1.04 -2.67 13.11
N ASP A 50 -1.49 -3.76 12.49
CA ASP A 50 -2.91 -4.09 12.42
C ASP A 50 -3.42 -4.61 13.79
N ALA A 51 -2.60 -5.32 14.56
CA ALA A 51 -2.93 -5.67 15.94
C ALA A 51 -3.07 -4.43 16.86
N LEU A 52 -2.22 -3.41 16.71
CA LEU A 52 -2.34 -2.14 17.43
C LEU A 52 -3.62 -1.37 17.07
N LEU A 53 -4.11 -1.53 15.82
CA LEU A 53 -5.40 -1.00 15.36
C LEU A 53 -6.59 -1.92 15.67
N GLN A 54 -6.38 -3.06 16.34
CA GLN A 54 -7.38 -4.11 16.59
C GLN A 54 -8.07 -4.63 15.31
N ARG A 55 -7.34 -4.67 14.19
CA ARG A 55 -7.77 -5.22 12.90
C ARG A 55 -7.40 -6.69 12.76
N SER A 56 -7.98 -7.39 11.77
CA SER A 56 -7.67 -8.79 11.50
C SER A 56 -6.25 -8.94 10.96
N VAL A 57 -5.40 -9.69 11.65
CA VAL A 57 -4.06 -10.07 11.17
C VAL A 57 -4.18 -11.41 10.44
N ASN A 58 -3.88 -11.40 9.13
CA ASN A 58 -3.91 -12.59 8.28
C ASN A 58 -2.50 -13.17 8.07
N ASP A 59 -1.50 -12.31 7.85
CA ASP A 59 -0.11 -12.67 7.58
C ASP A 59 0.78 -12.37 8.81
N ILE A 60 1.59 -13.33 9.23
CA ILE A 60 2.46 -13.21 10.41
C ILE A 60 3.93 -13.18 9.96
N ASP A 61 4.43 -11.96 9.80
CA ASP A 61 5.85 -11.68 9.53
C ASP A 61 6.68 -11.74 10.83
N LEU A 62 7.75 -12.52 10.79
CA LEU A 62 8.76 -12.66 11.83
C LEU A 62 10.11 -12.16 11.32
N ALA A 63 10.90 -11.55 12.21
CA ALA A 63 12.30 -11.25 11.95
C ALA A 63 13.21 -11.76 13.07
N THR A 64 14.48 -12.04 12.73
CA THR A 64 15.49 -12.56 13.65
C THR A 64 16.90 -12.14 13.22
N PRO A 65 17.85 -11.87 14.14
CA PRO A 65 19.26 -11.68 13.81
C PRO A 65 19.92 -12.94 13.21
N GLU A 66 19.30 -14.10 13.39
CA GLU A 66 19.89 -15.40 13.08
C GLU A 66 19.84 -15.70 11.58
N ARG A 67 20.91 -16.31 11.06
CA ARG A 67 21.07 -16.58 9.62
C ARG A 67 20.07 -17.62 9.11
N PRO A 68 19.66 -17.57 7.82
CA PRO A 68 18.63 -18.46 7.28
C PRO A 68 18.95 -19.96 7.46
N GLU A 69 20.22 -20.33 7.41
CA GLU A 69 20.70 -21.70 7.61
C GLU A 69 20.46 -22.19 9.06
N LEU A 70 20.67 -21.30 10.04
CA LEU A 70 20.41 -21.58 11.46
C LEU A 70 18.90 -21.59 11.76
N VAL A 71 18.12 -20.71 11.11
CA VAL A 71 16.65 -20.72 11.16
C VAL A 71 16.11 -22.06 10.65
N LEU A 72 16.58 -22.53 9.48
CA LEU A 72 16.22 -23.84 8.93
C LEU A 72 16.59 -24.98 9.88
N ALA A 73 17.80 -24.96 10.46
CA ALA A 73 18.25 -25.98 11.40
C ALA A 73 17.37 -26.04 12.67
N ARG A 74 17.04 -24.88 13.28
CA ARG A 74 16.17 -24.81 14.46
C ARG A 74 14.74 -25.28 14.16
N LEU A 75 14.17 -24.89 13.02
CA LEU A 75 12.84 -25.36 12.59
C LEU A 75 12.84 -26.88 12.38
N ALA A 76 13.88 -27.44 11.75
CA ALA A 76 14.02 -28.89 11.55
C ALA A 76 14.17 -29.66 12.87
N GLN A 77 14.97 -29.16 13.82
CA GLN A 77 15.11 -29.73 15.17
C GLN A 77 13.77 -29.76 15.92
N ALA A 78 12.92 -28.75 15.74
CA ALA A 78 11.57 -28.68 16.32
C ALA A 78 10.50 -29.49 15.54
N SER A 79 10.90 -30.30 14.54
CA SER A 79 10.00 -31.01 13.64
C SER A 79 8.98 -30.11 12.93
N LEU A 80 9.37 -28.88 12.59
CA LEU A 80 8.55 -27.92 11.84
C LEU A 80 8.94 -27.93 10.37
N ARG A 81 7.95 -28.03 9.48
CA ARG A 81 8.18 -27.99 8.03
C ARG A 81 8.59 -26.57 7.64
N ALA A 82 9.79 -26.41 7.10
CA ALA A 82 10.27 -25.15 6.55
C ALA A 82 10.47 -25.23 5.03
N LEU A 83 10.18 -24.14 4.33
CA LEU A 83 10.43 -23.97 2.91
C LEU A 83 11.51 -22.87 2.73
N PRO A 84 12.55 -23.08 1.92
CA PRO A 84 13.61 -22.10 1.64
C PRO A 84 13.14 -21.01 0.66
N THR A 85 12.02 -20.38 0.95
CA THR A 85 11.32 -19.36 0.17
C THR A 85 12.08 -18.03 0.16
N GLY A 86 13.00 -17.89 -0.79
CA GLY A 86 13.74 -16.64 -0.97
C GLY A 86 14.97 -16.52 -0.07
N LEU A 87 15.74 -17.60 0.10
CA LEU A 87 17.05 -17.58 0.76
C LEU A 87 17.99 -16.48 0.22
N ALA A 88 17.91 -16.14 -1.07
CA ALA A 88 18.67 -15.03 -1.67
C ALA A 88 18.35 -13.65 -1.07
N HIS A 89 17.25 -13.52 -0.35
CA HIS A 89 16.87 -12.34 0.43
C HIS A 89 16.85 -12.61 1.95
N GLY A 90 17.18 -13.83 2.37
CA GLY A 90 17.18 -14.27 3.76
C GLY A 90 15.81 -14.52 4.37
N THR A 91 14.84 -14.93 3.56
CA THR A 91 13.51 -15.33 4.03
C THR A 91 13.35 -16.85 4.00
N VAL A 92 12.65 -17.40 4.99
CA VAL A 92 12.29 -18.81 5.17
C VAL A 92 10.85 -18.87 5.65
N THR A 93 9.98 -19.65 4.98
CA THR A 93 8.59 -19.81 5.40
C THR A 93 8.45 -21.10 6.22
N ALA A 94 8.01 -21.00 7.48
CA ALA A 94 7.58 -22.16 8.25
C ALA A 94 6.09 -22.45 7.97
N LEU A 95 5.73 -23.72 7.83
CA LEU A 95 4.36 -24.20 7.71
C LEU A 95 4.03 -25.09 8.92
N VAL A 96 3.11 -24.61 9.77
CA VAL A 96 2.75 -25.27 11.03
C VAL A 96 1.24 -25.29 11.15
N ASP A 97 0.65 -26.49 11.21
CA ASP A 97 -0.79 -26.72 11.43
C ASP A 97 -1.69 -25.96 10.42
N GLY A 98 -1.20 -25.85 9.16
CA GLY A 98 -1.86 -25.13 8.06
C GLY A 98 -1.57 -23.63 7.98
N GLN A 99 -0.91 -23.05 9.00
CA GLN A 99 -0.53 -21.64 9.04
C GLN A 99 0.90 -21.42 8.52
N THR A 100 1.10 -20.34 7.78
CA THR A 100 2.38 -19.90 7.23
C THR A 100 2.97 -18.75 8.03
N PHE A 101 4.27 -18.83 8.33
CA PHE A 101 5.03 -17.79 9.02
C PHE A 101 6.24 -17.41 8.17
N GLU A 102 6.33 -16.16 7.72
CA GLU A 102 7.50 -15.68 6.97
C GLU A 102 8.57 -15.19 7.95
N ILE A 103 9.68 -15.92 8.05
CA ILE A 103 10.80 -15.63 8.95
C ILE A 103 11.92 -15.02 8.13
N THR A 104 12.23 -13.76 8.37
CA THR A 104 13.27 -13.01 7.63
C THR A 104 14.45 -12.65 8.52
N THR A 105 15.67 -13.01 8.11
CA THR A 105 16.88 -12.55 8.79
C THR A 105 17.01 -11.03 8.65
N LEU A 106 17.31 -10.35 9.76
CA LEU A 106 17.53 -8.90 9.80
C LEU A 106 18.61 -8.51 8.77
N ARG A 107 18.30 -7.50 7.95
CA ARG A 107 19.17 -7.09 6.84
C ARG A 107 19.14 -5.57 6.60
N ARG A 108 20.28 -5.03 6.19
CA ARG A 108 20.42 -3.66 5.70
C ARG A 108 20.70 -3.68 4.20
N ASP A 109 20.27 -2.64 3.52
CA ASP A 109 20.55 -2.49 2.10
C ASP A 109 21.95 -1.91 1.90
N VAL A 110 22.76 -2.54 1.06
CA VAL A 110 24.12 -2.11 0.68
C VAL A 110 24.08 -1.28 -0.61
N ALA A 111 23.21 -1.68 -1.54
CA ALA A 111 22.91 -0.93 -2.76
C ALA A 111 21.46 -1.24 -3.18
N CYS A 112 20.72 -0.20 -3.61
CA CYS A 112 19.34 -0.32 -4.07
C CYS A 112 19.23 0.11 -5.54
N ASP A 113 18.83 -0.82 -6.41
CA ASP A 113 18.39 -0.53 -7.78
C ASP A 113 16.96 -1.07 -7.98
N GLY A 114 15.97 -0.24 -7.64
CA GLY A 114 14.55 -0.61 -7.73
C GLY A 114 14.20 -1.82 -6.86
N ARG A 115 13.85 -2.94 -7.49
CA ARG A 115 13.54 -4.20 -6.80
C ARG A 115 14.80 -4.99 -6.41
N ARG A 116 15.98 -4.66 -6.97
CA ARG A 116 17.24 -5.36 -6.70
C ARG A 116 18.01 -4.62 -5.61
N ALA A 117 17.73 -4.98 -4.36
CA ALA A 117 18.58 -4.61 -3.23
C ALA A 117 19.68 -5.67 -3.05
N VAL A 118 20.95 -5.24 -3.03
CA VAL A 118 22.04 -6.05 -2.48
C VAL A 118 21.95 -5.91 -0.96
N VAL A 119 21.62 -7.00 -0.27
CA VAL A 119 21.38 -7.00 1.17
C VAL A 119 22.58 -7.57 1.93
N ALA A 120 22.90 -6.96 3.06
CA ALA A 120 23.82 -7.52 4.06
C ALA A 120 23.05 -7.81 5.34
N TYR A 121 23.26 -8.98 5.93
CA TYR A 121 22.65 -9.31 7.21
C TYR A 121 23.25 -8.48 8.35
N THR A 122 22.40 -8.07 9.30
CA THR A 122 22.75 -7.27 10.47
C THR A 122 22.16 -7.90 11.72
N ASP A 123 22.71 -7.61 12.90
CA ASP A 123 22.09 -7.92 14.20
C ASP A 123 21.38 -6.72 14.81
N ASN A 124 21.38 -5.57 14.12
CA ASN A 124 20.77 -4.33 14.58
C ASN A 124 19.31 -4.18 14.11
N TRP A 125 18.37 -4.30 15.06
CA TRP A 125 16.94 -4.08 14.85
C TRP A 125 16.58 -2.72 14.22
N ALA A 126 17.31 -1.66 14.56
CA ALA A 126 17.07 -0.33 14.00
C ALA A 126 17.50 -0.22 12.53
N GLU A 127 18.52 -0.96 12.10
CA GLU A 127 18.95 -1.01 10.68
C GLU A 127 17.92 -1.75 9.79
N ASP A 128 17.31 -2.84 10.27
CA ASP A 128 16.22 -3.52 9.55
C ASP A 128 14.99 -2.61 9.43
N ALA A 129 14.63 -1.94 10.53
CA ALA A 129 13.52 -1.01 10.56
C ALA A 129 13.76 0.22 9.65
N ALA A 130 15.00 0.70 9.54
CA ALA A 130 15.38 1.86 8.73
C ALA A 130 15.10 1.68 7.23
N ARG A 131 15.23 0.45 6.70
CA ARG A 131 15.00 0.17 5.27
C ARG A 131 13.52 0.00 4.89
N ARG A 132 12.60 0.05 5.86
CA ARG A 132 11.16 -0.10 5.61
C ARG A 132 10.59 1.18 5.00
N ASP A 133 9.40 1.08 4.42
CA ASP A 133 8.80 2.19 3.68
C ASP A 133 8.22 3.25 4.61
N PHE A 134 7.33 2.86 5.52
CA PHE A 134 6.61 3.78 6.42
C PHE A 134 6.91 3.50 7.89
N THR A 135 6.86 4.55 8.72
CA THR A 135 7.10 4.48 10.17
C THR A 135 6.15 3.50 10.86
N ILE A 136 4.87 3.53 10.49
CA ILE A 136 3.84 2.58 10.92
C ILE A 136 4.12 1.11 10.53
N ASN A 137 5.01 0.87 9.56
CA ASN A 137 5.46 -0.47 9.14
C ASN A 137 6.84 -0.84 9.72
N ALA A 138 7.50 0.09 10.40
CA ALA A 138 8.81 -0.09 11.04
C ALA A 138 8.72 -0.55 12.51
N LEU A 139 7.49 -0.77 12.99
CA LEU A 139 7.19 -1.33 14.31
C LEU A 139 7.57 -2.81 14.39
N SER A 140 8.02 -3.23 15.57
CA SER A 140 8.24 -4.64 15.92
C SER A 140 7.71 -4.95 17.31
N ALA A 141 7.37 -6.21 17.58
CA ALA A 141 6.94 -6.66 18.91
C ALA A 141 7.59 -7.99 19.27
N ASP A 142 8.02 -8.14 20.53
CA ASP A 142 8.54 -9.42 21.03
C ASP A 142 7.41 -10.45 21.30
N PRO A 143 7.73 -11.71 21.64
CA PRO A 143 6.72 -12.72 21.96
C PRO A 143 5.90 -12.47 23.22
N ALA A 144 6.32 -11.56 24.10
CA ALA A 144 5.49 -11.09 25.23
C ALA A 144 4.52 -9.97 24.80
N GLY A 145 4.64 -9.48 23.56
CA GLY A 145 3.84 -8.40 23.00
C GLY A 145 4.41 -7.00 23.27
N SER A 146 5.61 -6.86 23.84
CA SER A 146 6.21 -5.54 24.08
C SER A 146 6.64 -4.93 22.74
N VAL A 147 6.24 -3.69 22.50
CA VAL A 147 6.39 -3.00 21.20
C VAL A 147 7.63 -2.11 21.20
N TYR A 148 8.38 -2.20 20.11
CA TYR A 148 9.60 -1.44 19.84
C TYR A 148 9.39 -0.56 18.61
N ASP A 149 9.68 0.73 18.76
CA ASP A 149 9.49 1.76 17.74
C ASP A 149 10.73 2.65 17.64
N PRO A 150 11.60 2.44 16.64
CA PRO A 150 12.77 3.29 16.42
C PRO A 150 12.50 4.56 15.59
N PHE A 151 11.28 4.79 15.08
CA PHE A 151 11.00 5.87 14.11
C PHE A 151 9.68 6.64 14.33
N ASP A 152 9.13 6.59 15.54
CA ASP A 152 7.86 7.23 15.95
C ASP A 152 6.63 6.75 15.13
N GLY A 153 6.64 5.48 14.74
CA GLY A 153 5.51 4.80 14.10
C GLY A 153 4.26 4.66 14.97
N LEU A 154 4.39 4.57 16.29
CA LEU A 154 3.25 4.51 17.23
C LEU A 154 2.50 5.86 17.32
N PRO A 155 3.17 7.01 17.56
CA PRO A 155 2.56 8.32 17.43
C PRO A 155 1.94 8.56 16.05
N ASP A 156 2.63 8.18 14.97
CA ASP A 156 2.11 8.33 13.61
C ASP A 156 0.81 7.51 13.42
N LEU A 157 0.81 6.24 13.82
CA LEU A 157 -0.34 5.34 13.74
C LEU A 157 -1.55 5.87 14.53
N HIS A 158 -1.34 6.37 15.75
CA HIS A 158 -2.40 6.94 16.59
C HIS A 158 -3.08 8.16 15.95
N HIS A 159 -2.27 9.04 15.35
CA HIS A 159 -2.77 10.25 14.69
C HIS A 159 -3.28 10.00 13.26
N GLY A 160 -3.07 8.81 12.68
CA GLY A 160 -3.36 8.53 11.28
C GLY A 160 -2.40 9.25 10.32
N ARG A 161 -1.14 9.42 10.70
CA ARG A 161 -0.08 9.98 9.84
C ARG A 161 0.60 8.83 9.11
N VAL A 162 0.69 8.92 7.79
CA VAL A 162 1.49 8.00 6.98
C VAL A 162 2.75 8.75 6.56
N ARG A 163 3.87 8.44 7.20
CA ARG A 163 5.16 9.10 7.02
C ARG A 163 6.22 8.07 6.62
N PHE A 164 7.14 8.47 5.76
CA PHE A 164 8.26 7.63 5.35
C PHE A 164 9.30 7.49 6.46
N VAL A 165 10.05 6.39 6.48
CA VAL A 165 11.24 6.26 7.32
C VAL A 165 12.38 7.09 6.70
N GLY A 166 12.86 8.11 7.41
CA GLY A 166 13.80 9.09 6.84
C GLY A 166 13.15 9.96 5.76
N SER A 167 13.93 10.43 4.77
CA SER A 167 13.40 11.32 3.74
C SER A 167 12.49 10.57 2.74
N PRO A 168 11.24 11.05 2.51
CA PRO A 168 10.33 10.54 1.48
C PRO A 168 10.97 10.47 0.10
N ARG A 169 11.77 11.48 -0.26
CA ARG A 169 12.45 11.55 -1.56
C ARG A 169 13.38 10.35 -1.75
N THR A 170 14.31 10.13 -0.81
CA THR A 170 15.25 9.02 -0.88
C THR A 170 14.53 7.67 -0.87
N ARG A 171 13.50 7.49 -0.02
CA ARG A 171 12.73 6.24 0.00
C ARG A 171 12.05 5.95 -1.35
N ILE A 172 11.49 6.96 -2.04
CA ILE A 172 10.87 6.78 -3.37
C ILE A 172 11.93 6.62 -4.48
N GLU A 173 13.09 7.27 -4.36
CA GLU A 173 14.17 7.14 -5.36
C GLU A 173 14.78 5.72 -5.41
N GLU A 174 14.80 5.00 -4.28
CA GLU A 174 15.20 3.59 -4.17
C GLU A 174 14.21 2.60 -4.84
N ASP A 175 12.91 2.70 -4.56
CA ASP A 175 11.86 1.94 -5.26
C ASP A 175 10.65 2.85 -5.50
N VAL A 176 10.48 3.27 -6.75
CA VAL A 176 9.44 4.23 -7.16
C VAL A 176 8.03 3.71 -6.85
N LEU A 177 7.84 2.39 -6.72
CA LEU A 177 6.54 1.83 -6.32
C LEU A 177 6.09 2.31 -4.92
N ARG A 178 7.02 2.72 -4.05
CA ARG A 178 6.71 3.31 -2.74
C ARG A 178 5.86 4.58 -2.84
N LEU A 179 5.90 5.29 -3.97
CA LEU A 179 5.00 6.41 -4.28
C LEU A 179 3.54 5.95 -4.33
N LEU A 180 3.23 4.89 -5.09
CA LEU A 180 1.86 4.35 -5.16
C LEU A 180 1.45 3.70 -3.83
N ARG A 181 2.39 3.01 -3.15
CA ARG A 181 2.16 2.47 -1.80
C ARG A 181 1.75 3.56 -0.81
N TYR A 182 2.33 4.77 -0.88
CA TYR A 182 1.93 5.88 -0.01
C TYR A 182 0.43 6.18 -0.11
N PHE A 183 -0.12 6.29 -1.33
CA PHE A 183 -1.56 6.51 -1.52
C PHE A 183 -2.41 5.34 -1.01
N ARG A 184 -1.95 4.09 -1.19
CA ARG A 184 -2.62 2.91 -0.61
C ARG A 184 -2.65 2.97 0.92
N PHE A 185 -1.50 3.19 1.56
CA PHE A 185 -1.41 3.24 3.02
C PHE A 185 -2.14 4.45 3.59
N HIS A 186 -2.09 5.62 2.92
CA HIS A 186 -2.87 6.79 3.31
C HIS A 186 -4.38 6.56 3.17
N GLY A 187 -4.84 5.83 2.14
CA GLY A 187 -6.25 5.43 2.03
C GLY A 187 -6.73 4.47 3.14
N TRP A 188 -5.85 3.61 3.67
CA TRP A 188 -6.20 2.62 4.70
C TRP A 188 -6.04 3.10 6.15
N TYR A 189 -5.06 3.96 6.41
CA TYR A 189 -4.61 4.33 7.76
C TYR A 189 -4.44 5.84 7.93
N GLY A 190 -4.47 6.60 6.83
CA GLY A 190 -4.30 8.05 6.83
C GLY A 190 -5.53 8.80 7.31
N ARG A 191 -5.30 9.93 7.97
CA ARG A 191 -6.30 10.96 8.25
C ARG A 191 -5.88 12.26 7.58
N PRO A 192 -6.82 13.10 7.10
CA PRO A 192 -6.49 14.43 6.62
C PRO A 192 -5.95 15.35 7.75
N PRO A 193 -5.02 16.27 7.47
CA PRO A 193 -4.34 16.46 6.19
C PRO A 193 -3.23 15.41 5.94
N PRO A 194 -2.96 15.01 4.69
CA PRO A 194 -1.84 14.13 4.37
C PRO A 194 -0.48 14.80 4.65
N ASP A 195 0.56 13.97 4.80
CA ASP A 195 1.92 14.45 5.01
C ASP A 195 2.46 15.27 3.81
N ARG A 196 2.84 16.52 4.06
CA ARG A 196 3.21 17.48 3.00
C ARG A 196 4.53 17.15 2.32
N GLU A 197 5.50 16.60 3.05
CA GLU A 197 6.81 16.24 2.49
C GLU A 197 6.67 15.02 1.56
N ALA A 198 5.90 14.03 1.99
CA ALA A 198 5.56 12.87 1.17
C ALA A 198 4.77 13.24 -0.09
N LEU A 199 3.74 14.10 -0.01
CA LEU A 199 3.04 14.58 -1.21
C LEU A 199 3.98 15.32 -2.17
N ALA A 200 4.84 16.20 -1.68
CA ALA A 200 5.80 16.93 -2.50
C ALA A 200 6.81 15.99 -3.20
N ALA A 201 7.31 14.98 -2.49
CA ALA A 201 8.19 13.95 -3.06
C ALA A 201 7.45 13.08 -4.09
N CYS A 202 6.20 12.67 -3.82
CA CYS A 202 5.35 11.94 -4.76
C CYS A 202 5.14 12.76 -6.05
N ARG A 203 4.76 14.03 -5.95
CA ARG A 203 4.58 14.92 -7.11
C ARG A 203 5.87 15.08 -7.93
N ALA A 204 7.01 15.27 -7.26
CA ALA A 204 8.30 15.46 -7.92
C ALA A 204 8.81 14.20 -8.63
N LEU A 205 8.51 13.01 -8.10
CA LEU A 205 9.00 11.72 -8.61
C LEU A 205 7.97 10.97 -9.45
N ALA A 206 6.72 11.46 -9.57
CA ALA A 206 5.68 10.85 -10.40
C ALA A 206 6.09 10.55 -11.85
N PRO A 207 6.89 11.37 -12.56
CA PRO A 207 7.39 11.01 -13.89
C PRO A 207 8.21 9.72 -13.94
N ARG A 208 8.85 9.32 -12.83
CA ARG A 208 9.61 8.05 -12.74
C ARG A 208 8.70 6.82 -12.66
N LEU A 209 7.38 6.96 -12.49
CA LEU A 209 6.46 5.81 -12.51
C LEU A 209 6.53 5.05 -13.85
N ALA A 210 6.87 5.73 -14.94
CA ALA A 210 7.12 5.14 -16.25
C ALA A 210 8.34 4.19 -16.30
N THR A 211 9.21 4.16 -15.28
CA THR A 211 10.33 3.19 -15.19
C THR A 211 9.93 1.89 -14.48
N LEU A 212 8.69 1.77 -13.99
CA LEU A 212 8.17 0.55 -13.38
C LEU A 212 7.51 -0.34 -14.44
N SER A 213 7.44 -1.65 -14.18
CA SER A 213 6.65 -2.54 -15.04
C SER A 213 5.16 -2.29 -14.85
N ALA A 214 4.39 -2.45 -15.93
CA ALA A 214 2.95 -2.20 -15.94
C ALA A 214 2.19 -3.08 -14.93
N GLU A 215 2.67 -4.30 -14.67
CA GLU A 215 2.09 -5.22 -13.67
C GLU A 215 2.26 -4.66 -12.25
N ARG A 216 3.45 -4.14 -11.89
CA ARG A 216 3.68 -3.55 -10.56
C ARG A 216 2.77 -2.33 -10.33
N VAL A 217 2.63 -1.48 -11.35
CA VAL A 217 1.75 -0.30 -11.30
C VAL A 217 0.28 -0.72 -11.18
N ARG A 218 -0.18 -1.65 -12.04
CA ARG A 218 -1.53 -2.21 -12.04
C ARG A 218 -1.88 -2.83 -10.68
N ASP A 219 -1.02 -3.67 -10.12
CA ASP A 219 -1.30 -4.40 -8.88
C ASP A 219 -1.39 -3.47 -7.67
N GLU A 220 -0.66 -2.36 -7.68
CA GLU A 220 -0.75 -1.35 -6.62
C GLU A 220 -1.97 -0.42 -6.84
N LEU A 221 -2.29 -0.06 -8.10
CA LEU A 221 -3.53 0.68 -8.44
C LEU A 221 -4.79 -0.10 -8.03
N TRP A 222 -4.88 -1.41 -8.28
CA TRP A 222 -6.00 -2.23 -7.80
C TRP A 222 -6.15 -2.18 -6.28
N LYS A 223 -5.02 -2.20 -5.54
CA LYS A 223 -5.05 -2.11 -4.08
C LYS A 223 -5.41 -0.70 -3.58
N ILE A 224 -5.14 0.35 -4.36
CA ILE A 224 -5.64 1.71 -4.10
C ILE A 224 -7.16 1.79 -4.35
N LEU A 225 -7.70 1.10 -5.35
CA LEU A 225 -9.14 1.04 -5.60
C LEU A 225 -9.93 0.28 -4.51
N LEU A 226 -9.26 -0.56 -3.73
CA LEU A 226 -9.85 -1.34 -2.63
C LEU A 226 -9.82 -0.64 -1.26
N VAL A 227 -9.24 0.56 -1.15
CA VAL A 227 -9.27 1.34 0.11
C VAL A 227 -10.72 1.77 0.45
N PRO A 228 -11.04 2.16 1.70
CA PRO A 228 -12.40 2.54 2.09
C PRO A 228 -13.04 3.67 1.26
N ASP A 229 -12.27 4.70 0.89
CA ASP A 229 -12.69 5.78 -0.02
C ASP A 229 -11.71 5.93 -1.19
N PRO A 230 -11.88 5.14 -2.27
CA PRO A 230 -10.99 5.19 -3.42
C PRO A 230 -11.20 6.45 -4.26
N ALA A 231 -12.40 7.06 -4.22
CA ALA A 231 -12.70 8.27 -4.98
C ALA A 231 -11.91 9.47 -4.46
N SER A 232 -11.89 9.68 -3.14
CA SER A 232 -11.05 10.73 -2.53
C SER A 232 -9.57 10.47 -2.74
N MET A 233 -9.14 9.20 -2.77
CA MET A 233 -7.72 8.87 -2.97
C MET A 233 -7.25 9.10 -4.41
N LEU A 234 -8.06 8.75 -5.41
CA LEU A 234 -7.78 9.12 -6.81
C LEU A 234 -7.84 10.64 -7.03
N LEU A 235 -8.75 11.36 -6.37
CA LEU A 235 -8.79 12.83 -6.42
C LEU A 235 -7.51 13.45 -5.85
N LEU A 236 -6.97 12.91 -4.74
CA LEU A 236 -5.68 13.32 -4.19
C LEU A 236 -4.53 13.03 -5.18
N MET A 237 -4.50 11.84 -5.78
CA MET A 237 -3.52 11.48 -6.81
C MET A 237 -3.62 12.37 -8.06
N GLN A 238 -4.82 12.83 -8.45
CA GLN A 238 -4.99 13.81 -9.52
C GLN A 238 -4.42 15.18 -9.12
N GLY A 239 -4.73 15.67 -7.91
CA GLY A 239 -4.20 16.94 -7.39
C GLY A 239 -2.67 16.96 -7.33
N GLU A 240 -2.05 15.83 -7.00
CA GLU A 240 -0.60 15.64 -7.01
C GLU A 240 -0.01 15.28 -8.38
N ARG A 241 -0.81 15.31 -9.46
CA ARG A 241 -0.42 14.96 -10.84
C ARG A 241 0.11 13.53 -11.03
N VAL A 242 -0.11 12.65 -10.06
CA VAL A 242 0.33 11.25 -10.11
C VAL A 242 -0.43 10.46 -11.16
N LEU A 243 -1.76 10.65 -11.28
CA LEU A 243 -2.57 9.92 -12.27
C LEU A 243 -2.16 10.18 -13.72
N ALA A 244 -1.63 11.37 -14.03
CA ALA A 244 -1.15 11.70 -15.37
C ALA A 244 -0.02 10.78 -15.88
N HIS A 245 0.65 10.03 -14.98
CA HIS A 245 1.74 9.11 -15.29
C HIS A 245 1.36 7.62 -15.21
N VAL A 246 0.15 7.27 -14.76
CA VAL A 246 -0.26 5.87 -14.55
C VAL A 246 -1.66 5.51 -15.06
N LEU A 247 -2.57 6.47 -15.12
CA LEU A 247 -3.94 6.32 -15.65
C LEU A 247 -4.49 7.71 -16.05
N PRO A 248 -3.95 8.35 -17.10
CA PRO A 248 -4.32 9.71 -17.49
C PRO A 248 -5.78 9.86 -17.96
N GLU A 249 -6.44 8.76 -18.33
CA GLU A 249 -7.85 8.71 -18.75
C GLU A 249 -8.84 8.77 -17.55
N ALA A 250 -8.36 8.69 -16.32
CA ALA A 250 -9.20 8.72 -15.13
C ALA A 250 -9.76 10.13 -14.85
N GLY A 251 -11.06 10.32 -15.07
CA GLY A 251 -11.76 11.58 -14.74
C GLY A 251 -13.13 11.42 -14.04
N ALA A 252 -13.80 10.26 -14.14
CA ALA A 252 -15.17 10.06 -13.68
C ALA A 252 -15.31 9.78 -12.15
N PHE A 253 -14.56 10.48 -11.30
CA PHE A 253 -14.50 10.20 -9.85
C PHE A 253 -15.85 10.40 -9.12
N GLY A 254 -16.74 11.24 -9.66
CA GLY A 254 -18.11 11.36 -9.15
C GLY A 254 -18.90 10.05 -9.27
N CYS A 255 -18.78 9.35 -10.40
CA CYS A 255 -19.39 8.04 -10.60
C CYS A 255 -18.75 6.98 -9.69
N LEU A 256 -17.43 6.99 -9.51
CA LEU A 256 -16.74 6.10 -8.57
C LEU A 256 -17.20 6.33 -7.12
N ARG A 257 -17.38 7.59 -6.71
CA ARG A 257 -17.88 7.95 -5.38
C ARG A 257 -19.32 7.44 -5.16
N LEU A 258 -20.18 7.57 -6.16
CA LEU A 258 -21.53 7.01 -6.12
C LEU A 258 -21.49 5.48 -6.04
N LEU A 259 -20.64 4.82 -6.84
CA LEU A 259 -20.50 3.36 -6.82
C LEU A 259 -20.03 2.84 -5.45
N ALA A 260 -18.99 3.46 -4.87
CA ALA A 260 -18.50 3.10 -3.53
C ALA A 260 -19.55 3.33 -2.44
N TRP A 261 -20.39 4.37 -2.58
CA TRP A 261 -21.53 4.59 -1.69
C TRP A 261 -22.62 3.52 -1.86
N PHE A 262 -22.97 3.16 -3.10
CA PHE A 262 -23.92 2.08 -3.37
C PHE A 262 -23.44 0.74 -2.79
N GLU A 263 -22.19 0.36 -3.00
CA GLU A 263 -21.63 -0.89 -2.48
C GLU A 263 -21.66 -0.97 -0.95
N GLY A 264 -21.23 0.10 -0.26
CA GLY A 264 -21.14 0.12 1.20
C GLY A 264 -22.42 0.47 1.96
N HIS A 265 -23.40 1.13 1.32
CA HIS A 265 -24.59 1.66 1.99
C HIS A 265 -25.91 1.38 1.25
N GLY A 266 -25.93 1.51 -0.09
CA GLY A 266 -27.15 1.43 -0.89
C GLY A 266 -27.61 0.01 -1.24
N LEU A 267 -26.68 -0.93 -1.40
CA LEU A 267 -26.92 -2.32 -1.79
C LEU A 267 -26.85 -3.24 -0.57
N ARG A 268 -27.92 -3.23 0.23
CA ARG A 268 -28.16 -4.28 1.24
C ARG A 268 -28.93 -5.43 0.61
N VAL A 269 -28.21 -6.38 0.01
CA VAL A 269 -28.80 -7.63 -0.47
C VAL A 269 -28.86 -8.60 0.71
N GLU A 270 -30.08 -8.93 1.15
CA GLU A 270 -30.31 -9.84 2.28
C GLU A 270 -29.57 -11.18 2.08
N GLY A 271 -28.92 -11.66 3.13
CA GLY A 271 -28.10 -12.88 3.08
C GLY A 271 -26.66 -12.69 2.56
N THR A 272 -26.28 -11.50 2.08
CA THR A 272 -24.88 -11.20 1.70
C THR A 272 -24.26 -10.13 2.60
N SER A 273 -23.04 -10.38 3.07
CA SER A 273 -22.24 -9.35 3.77
C SER A 273 -21.42 -8.56 2.75
N THR A 274 -21.78 -7.30 2.56
CA THR A 274 -20.99 -6.29 1.83
C THR A 274 -20.19 -5.40 2.79
N SER A 275 -19.99 -5.80 4.04
CA SER A 275 -19.36 -4.93 5.05
C SER A 275 -17.93 -4.56 4.67
N VAL A 276 -17.51 -3.34 5.04
CA VAL A 276 -16.15 -2.84 4.79
C VAL A 276 -15.09 -3.72 5.47
N GLU A 277 -15.46 -4.48 6.51
CA GLU A 277 -14.62 -5.49 7.17
C GLU A 277 -14.26 -6.65 6.23
N ALA A 278 -15.10 -6.96 5.24
CA ALA A 278 -14.77 -7.93 4.19
C ALA A 278 -13.64 -7.44 3.27
N ARG A 279 -13.43 -6.12 3.15
CA ARG A 279 -12.29 -5.52 2.42
C ARG A 279 -10.98 -5.54 3.20
N ASP A 280 -11.00 -5.77 4.52
CA ASP A 280 -9.77 -5.97 5.33
C ASP A 280 -9.12 -7.34 5.05
N ARG A 281 -9.88 -8.26 4.43
CA ARG A 281 -9.32 -9.41 3.73
C ARG A 281 -8.69 -8.91 2.43
N SER A 282 -7.37 -8.69 2.44
CA SER A 282 -6.60 -8.55 1.20
C SER A 282 -6.99 -9.71 0.28
N PRO A 283 -7.58 -9.46 -0.91
CA PRO A 283 -8.08 -10.54 -1.73
C PRO A 283 -6.90 -11.38 -2.21
N ALA A 284 -6.89 -12.65 -1.81
CA ALA A 284 -6.06 -13.66 -2.45
C ALA A 284 -6.51 -13.77 -3.90
N TRP A 285 -5.83 -13.03 -4.79
CA TRP A 285 -6.04 -13.16 -6.22
C TRP A 285 -5.76 -14.61 -6.59
N PRO A 286 -6.62 -15.28 -7.38
CA PRO A 286 -6.39 -16.67 -7.75
C PRO A 286 -5.05 -16.79 -8.47
N SER A 287 -4.07 -17.39 -7.80
CA SER A 287 -2.82 -17.80 -8.41
C SER A 287 -3.16 -18.74 -9.55
N ARG A 288 -2.72 -18.43 -10.77
CA ARG A 288 -2.78 -19.41 -11.86
C ARG A 288 -2.04 -20.66 -11.40
N ASP A 289 -2.71 -21.79 -11.45
CA ASP A 289 -2.11 -23.09 -11.14
C ASP A 289 -0.87 -23.29 -12.04
N PRO A 290 0.33 -23.53 -11.47
CA PRO A 290 1.52 -23.79 -12.26
C PRO A 290 1.51 -25.21 -12.86
N THR A 291 0.55 -26.07 -12.50
CA THR A 291 0.35 -27.39 -13.10
C THR A 291 -0.64 -27.30 -14.25
N GLY A 292 -0.12 -27.43 -15.48
CA GLY A 292 -0.92 -27.30 -16.69
C GLY A 292 -1.82 -28.52 -16.92
N SER A 293 -3.13 -28.33 -16.74
CA SER A 293 -4.17 -29.14 -17.38
C SER A 293 -5.36 -28.26 -17.74
N ASP A 294 -5.47 -27.88 -19.01
CA ASP A 294 -6.55 -27.06 -19.56
C ASP A 294 -7.84 -27.90 -19.72
N PRO A 295 -8.91 -27.63 -18.95
CA PRO A 295 -10.15 -28.43 -19.00
C PRO A 295 -11.11 -27.95 -20.10
N HIS A 296 -10.59 -27.42 -21.22
CA HIS A 296 -11.36 -27.06 -22.41
C HIS A 296 -11.04 -27.94 -23.62
N THR A 297 -11.13 -29.26 -23.45
CA THR A 297 -11.42 -30.17 -24.57
C THR A 297 -12.60 -31.08 -24.27
N ARG A 298 -13.51 -31.17 -25.24
CA ARG A 298 -14.74 -32.01 -25.28
C ARG A 298 -15.87 -31.56 -24.34
N HIS A 299 -16.79 -30.77 -24.88
CA HIS A 299 -18.12 -31.29 -25.23
C HIS A 299 -18.73 -30.37 -26.30
N GLY A 300 -19.05 -30.93 -27.47
CA GLY A 300 -19.86 -30.21 -28.45
C GLY A 300 -21.33 -30.38 -28.12
N ASN A 301 -22.12 -29.30 -28.23
CA ASN A 301 -23.52 -29.38 -28.64
C ASN A 301 -24.03 -28.02 -29.12
N ALA A 302 -24.98 -28.08 -30.04
CA ALA A 302 -25.49 -27.02 -30.90
C ALA A 302 -25.78 -25.65 -30.26
N CYS A 303 -25.36 -24.59 -30.94
CA CYS A 303 -25.93 -23.25 -30.79
C CYS A 303 -27.16 -23.14 -31.72
N PRO A 304 -28.36 -22.75 -31.25
CA PRO A 304 -29.51 -22.56 -32.12
C PRO A 304 -29.37 -21.29 -32.95
N ALA A 305 -29.73 -21.36 -34.23
CA ALA A 305 -29.63 -20.24 -35.16
C ALA A 305 -30.89 -19.38 -35.16
N ALA A 306 -30.74 -18.11 -34.77
CA ALA A 306 -31.54 -16.96 -35.18
C ALA A 306 -30.66 -15.72 -34.92
N GLY A 307 -30.22 -14.91 -35.87
CA GLY A 307 -30.63 -14.74 -37.26
C GLY A 307 -30.96 -13.27 -37.47
N LEU A 308 -30.03 -12.50 -38.06
CA LEU A 308 -30.26 -11.27 -38.82
C LEU A 308 -28.94 -10.68 -39.36
N ALA A 309 -28.82 -10.72 -40.69
CA ALA A 309 -28.08 -9.84 -41.62
C ALA A 309 -26.78 -9.11 -41.19
N GLU A 310 -25.66 -9.63 -41.72
CA GLU A 310 -24.59 -8.94 -42.46
C GLU A 310 -24.48 -7.39 -42.45
N SER A 311 -23.28 -6.88 -42.15
CA SER A 311 -22.49 -6.09 -43.14
C SER A 311 -21.03 -5.80 -42.71
N GLY A 312 -20.10 -6.49 -43.37
CA GLY A 312 -18.79 -5.99 -43.81
C GLY A 312 -17.83 -5.26 -42.83
N CYS A 313 -16.98 -6.02 -42.13
CA CYS A 313 -15.65 -5.53 -41.73
C CYS A 313 -14.58 -6.08 -42.68
N GLN A 314 -13.94 -5.21 -43.49
CA GLN A 314 -12.74 -5.58 -44.25
C GLN A 314 -11.47 -5.23 -43.48
N ALA A 315 -10.57 -6.21 -43.33
CA ALA A 315 -9.28 -6.04 -42.70
C ALA A 315 -8.24 -5.46 -43.68
N VAL A 316 -7.37 -4.56 -43.19
CA VAL A 316 -6.21 -4.05 -43.94
C VAL A 316 -4.92 -4.63 -43.33
N PRO A 317 -4.06 -5.32 -44.11
CA PRO A 317 -2.87 -5.96 -43.58
C PRO A 317 -1.69 -5.00 -43.39
N ARG A 318 -0.87 -5.26 -42.37
CA ARG A 318 0.44 -4.61 -42.19
C ARG A 318 1.41 -5.02 -43.30
N ARG A 319 2.15 -4.05 -43.85
CA ARG A 319 3.43 -4.28 -44.55
C ARG A 319 4.55 -3.56 -43.81
N GLY A 320 5.73 -4.17 -43.76
CA GLY A 320 6.91 -3.61 -43.12
C GLY A 320 8.03 -3.26 -44.11
N SER A 321 9.07 -2.64 -43.55
CA SER A 321 10.48 -2.61 -44.00
C SER A 321 10.80 -2.40 -45.48
N ALA A 322 11.37 -1.24 -45.79
CA ALA A 322 12.58 -1.15 -46.61
C ALA A 322 13.37 0.12 -46.25
N ALA A 323 14.69 0.03 -46.24
CA ALA A 323 15.60 1.17 -46.16
C ALA A 323 16.08 1.57 -47.57
N LEU A 324 16.60 2.80 -47.74
CA LEU A 324 17.81 3.19 -48.48
C LEU A 324 17.78 4.67 -48.92
N GLY A 325 18.96 5.32 -48.91
CA GLY A 325 19.27 6.45 -49.81
C GLY A 325 19.05 7.88 -49.31
N GLY A 326 20.14 8.55 -48.91
CA GLY A 326 20.39 9.95 -49.32
C GLY A 326 21.24 9.98 -50.60
N PRO A 327 21.77 11.13 -51.07
CA PRO A 327 21.83 12.44 -50.40
C PRO A 327 21.56 13.67 -51.31
N SER A 328 21.91 14.87 -50.81
CA SER A 328 22.39 16.08 -51.53
C SER A 328 21.44 17.27 -51.79
N GLY A 329 21.97 18.48 -51.56
CA GLY A 329 21.44 19.81 -51.94
C GLY A 329 20.22 20.31 -51.14
N GLY A 330 20.09 21.58 -50.74
CA GLY A 330 20.97 22.74 -50.90
C GLY A 330 20.14 24.04 -51.04
N HIS A 331 20.61 25.13 -50.44
CA HIS A 331 20.08 26.52 -50.53
C HIS A 331 18.86 26.90 -49.67
N GLY A 332 18.80 28.20 -49.35
CA GLY A 332 18.11 28.77 -48.19
C GLY A 332 16.90 29.69 -48.51
N PRO A 333 16.63 30.71 -47.68
CA PRO A 333 15.26 31.10 -47.35
C PRO A 333 14.72 32.35 -48.08
N ASN A 334 13.40 32.39 -48.31
CA ASN A 334 12.49 33.53 -48.04
C ASN A 334 11.11 33.30 -48.71
N GLY A 335 10.05 33.92 -48.17
CA GLY A 335 8.78 34.07 -48.88
C GLY A 335 7.54 34.08 -47.98
N ARG A 336 6.77 35.18 -48.00
CA ARG A 336 5.53 35.35 -47.23
C ARG A 336 4.29 35.23 -48.12
N GLY A 337 3.18 34.80 -47.50
CA GLY A 337 1.81 34.99 -47.97
C GLY A 337 1.22 33.83 -48.77
N SER A 338 -0.10 33.61 -48.85
CA SER A 338 -1.26 34.12 -48.11
C SER A 338 -2.52 33.66 -48.88
N ARG A 339 -3.47 33.00 -48.20
CA ARG A 339 -4.89 32.69 -48.51
C ARG A 339 -5.18 31.24 -48.07
N ARG A 340 -6.02 30.99 -47.06
CA ARG A 340 -7.47 31.25 -46.86
C ARG A 340 -8.38 30.23 -47.57
N GLU A 341 -8.83 29.25 -46.80
CA GLU A 341 -10.22 28.74 -46.66
C GLU A 341 -10.26 27.96 -45.33
N ARG A 342 -11.00 28.40 -44.29
CA ARG A 342 -12.43 28.07 -43.99
C ARG A 342 -12.66 26.54 -44.00
N SER A 343 -13.18 25.83 -42.98
CA SER A 343 -13.97 26.15 -41.76
C SER A 343 -14.00 24.87 -40.86
N LEU A 344 -14.66 24.71 -39.68
CA LEU A 344 -15.59 25.51 -38.85
C LEU A 344 -15.64 24.98 -37.38
N VAL A 345 -15.19 25.73 -36.36
CA VAL A 345 -15.68 25.62 -34.94
C VAL A 345 -15.55 26.99 -34.26
N ALA A 346 -16.61 27.44 -33.56
CA ALA A 346 -16.68 28.72 -32.85
C ALA A 346 -16.37 28.59 -31.34
N PRO A 347 -16.00 29.68 -30.63
CA PRO A 347 -15.26 29.60 -29.36
C PRO A 347 -16.13 29.77 -28.09
N LEU A 348 -15.57 29.40 -26.93
CA LEU A 348 -16.06 29.79 -25.61
C LEU A 348 -15.15 30.86 -24.98
N GLY A 349 -15.71 32.07 -24.84
CA GLY A 349 -15.50 33.01 -23.73
C GLY A 349 -14.09 33.47 -23.35
N ASP A 350 -13.72 34.67 -23.79
CA ASP A 350 -12.52 35.41 -23.35
C ASP A 350 -12.52 35.75 -21.84
N CYS A 351 -11.32 35.83 -21.26
CA CYS A 351 -11.05 36.49 -19.97
C CYS A 351 -10.35 37.84 -20.19
N ARG A 352 -10.96 38.96 -19.74
CA ARG A 352 -10.30 40.27 -19.50
C ARG A 352 -10.97 40.94 -18.29
N HIS A 353 -10.26 41.07 -17.17
CA HIS A 353 -9.64 42.31 -16.67
C HIS A 353 -10.61 43.41 -16.19
N MET A 354 -10.61 43.62 -14.87
CA MET A 354 -10.61 44.95 -14.24
C MET A 354 -9.58 44.92 -13.11
N GLU A 355 -8.88 46.03 -12.90
CA GLU A 355 -7.80 46.21 -11.92
C GLU A 355 -8.25 47.04 -10.70
N ASP A 356 -7.43 46.93 -9.65
CA ASP A 356 -7.23 47.87 -8.52
C ASP A 356 -8.35 48.24 -7.53
N GLY A 357 -7.96 48.21 -6.24
CA GLY A 357 -8.75 48.72 -5.12
C GLY A 357 -8.45 48.02 -3.78
N ALA A 358 -7.44 48.47 -3.04
CA ALA A 358 -7.22 48.04 -1.65
C ALA A 358 -8.00 48.93 -0.66
N VAL A 359 -8.47 48.35 0.47
CA VAL A 359 -8.52 48.90 1.86
C VAL A 359 -9.65 48.29 2.73
N SER A 360 -9.31 48.03 4.00
CA SER A 360 -10.13 47.83 5.24
C SER A 360 -11.25 46.77 5.36
N ASP A 361 -10.99 45.81 6.26
CA ASP A 361 -11.78 45.48 7.46
C ASP A 361 -13.26 45.97 7.57
N GLN A 362 -14.24 45.05 7.61
CA GLN A 362 -15.04 44.80 8.83
C GLN A 362 -16.09 43.67 8.71
N ARG A 363 -16.42 43.14 9.90
CA ARG A 363 -17.35 42.03 10.22
C ARG A 363 -18.78 42.20 9.67
N LYS A 364 -19.39 41.13 9.13
CA LYS A 364 -20.51 40.36 9.74
C LYS A 364 -21.28 39.49 8.73
N GLY A 365 -21.48 38.23 9.11
CA GLY A 365 -22.76 37.50 9.00
C GLY A 365 -23.37 37.22 7.63
N CYS A 366 -23.36 35.93 7.24
CA CYS A 366 -24.55 35.33 6.64
C CYS A 366 -24.62 33.84 7.01
N ALA A 367 -25.60 33.49 7.85
CA ALA A 367 -25.95 32.10 8.14
C ALA A 367 -27.10 31.66 7.21
N GLY A 368 -27.12 30.39 6.79
CA GLY A 368 -28.26 29.87 6.03
C GLY A 368 -28.09 28.44 5.52
N ALA A 369 -29.14 27.63 5.74
CA ALA A 369 -29.45 26.39 5.02
C ALA A 369 -28.50 25.17 5.13
N TRP A 370 -28.45 24.56 6.32
CA TRP A 370 -28.46 23.09 6.41
C TRP A 370 -29.73 22.65 7.15
N GLY A 371 -30.68 22.10 6.39
CA GLY A 371 -31.96 21.62 6.91
C GLY A 371 -31.79 20.34 7.72
N ARG A 372 -32.43 20.26 8.89
CA ARG A 372 -32.47 19.06 9.72
C ARG A 372 -33.70 18.23 9.35
N THR A 373 -33.52 16.94 9.19
CA THR A 373 -34.53 15.95 9.64
C THR A 373 -33.80 14.99 10.57
N GLY A 374 -34.31 14.87 11.80
CA GLY A 374 -33.70 14.03 12.83
C GLY A 374 -34.57 12.82 13.15
N ALA A 375 -33.94 11.73 13.57
CA ALA A 375 -34.54 10.70 14.40
C ALA A 375 -33.55 10.37 15.51
N ALA A 376 -34.03 10.30 16.75
CA ALA A 376 -33.18 10.24 17.93
C ALA A 376 -32.79 8.81 18.32
N GLY A 377 -31.58 8.64 18.85
CA GLY A 377 -31.09 7.40 19.44
C GLY A 377 -30.03 7.70 20.49
N ARG A 378 -30.45 8.10 21.70
CA ARG A 378 -29.52 8.35 22.82
C ARG A 378 -28.99 7.00 23.33
N ARG A 379 -27.67 6.85 23.44
CA ARG A 379 -27.04 6.01 24.46
C ARG A 379 -25.91 6.80 25.13
N THR A 380 -25.78 6.58 26.42
CA THR A 380 -24.98 7.37 27.36
C THR A 380 -23.49 7.07 27.26
N ALA A 381 -22.68 8.06 27.61
CA ALA A 381 -21.24 7.91 27.77
C ALA A 381 -20.91 7.95 29.27
N ASP A 382 -20.41 6.82 29.79
CA ASP A 382 -19.76 6.62 31.09
C ASP A 382 -18.96 5.31 30.93
N GLY A 383 -17.70 5.16 31.33
CA GLY A 383 -16.69 6.12 31.78
C GLY A 383 -15.35 5.37 31.84
N PHE A 384 -14.20 6.06 31.80
CA PHE A 384 -12.90 5.40 31.96
C PHE A 384 -11.95 6.27 32.82
N THR A 385 -11.77 5.84 34.07
CA THR A 385 -10.90 6.51 35.05
C THR A 385 -9.53 5.82 35.07
N PRO A 386 -8.40 6.54 34.96
CA PRO A 386 -7.08 5.92 35.00
C PRO A 386 -6.69 5.57 36.45
N MET A 387 -6.37 4.30 36.70
CA MET A 387 -5.80 3.85 37.97
C MET A 387 -4.30 4.21 38.04
N VAL A 388 -3.97 5.21 38.87
CA VAL A 388 -2.58 5.54 39.23
C VAL A 388 -2.20 4.73 40.48
N GLY A 389 -1.36 3.70 40.30
CA GLY A 389 -0.82 2.92 41.42
C GLY A 389 0.40 3.59 42.05
N GLY A 390 0.22 4.21 43.21
CA GLY A 390 1.31 4.74 44.05
C GLY A 390 1.70 3.78 45.17
N ASN A 391 3.00 3.54 45.35
CA ASN A 391 3.57 2.73 46.44
C ASN A 391 3.63 3.52 47.78
N GLY A 392 3.52 2.81 48.91
CA GLY A 392 3.74 3.33 50.27
C GLY A 392 2.97 2.49 51.30
N VAL A 393 3.49 1.37 51.82
CA VAL A 393 4.56 1.22 52.84
C VAL A 393 4.11 1.59 54.27
N SER A 394 4.02 0.54 55.10
CA SER A 394 4.13 0.51 56.58
C SER A 394 3.11 1.26 57.45
N GLY A 395 2.57 0.53 58.44
CA GLY A 395 1.70 1.03 59.51
C GLY A 395 1.01 -0.12 60.23
#